data_AF-A0A8U0SZS4-F1
#
_entry.id   AF-A0A8U0SZS4-F1
#
_cell.length_a   1.000
_cell.length_b   1.000
_cell.length_c   1.000
_cell.angle_alpha   90.00
_cell.angle_beta   90.00
_cell.angle_gamma   90.00
#
_symmetry.space_group_name_H-M   'P 1'
#
loop_
_entity.id
_entity.type
_entity.pdbx_description
1 polymer ?
#
loop_
_entity_poly.entity_id
_entity_poly.type
_entity_poly.pdbx_seq_one_letter_code
_entity_poly.pdbx_strand_id
1 'polypeptide(L)'
;MSSKLQSTVPKAKDHQPSAEESLPAPKANAEAIHFLSTLGYLSWKLHVMEQHSQEFIKFRVLPMERKMTLVKQDDQLTMTRSVKEGEEVKTEVTFIPGSSTMGFISEAANLVLLRVMAWRQTVPSNARFLALDTEGKLCYSTYQGLGFQKIQVDRQQVEVFIVEQTVHSVKGIPNSCQFYLLSDGHLAKRIQVGSPGYCLVTQMPILREKDEIEPRPVFEKKPLVWEEDMELYSRFVDRKEELRLSHSSYLRQHPEAQALISDFLLFLLLRQPEDVVTFAAEYFGPFAKRHPPTPALRSSHRPSPFRSLDPRDLFH
;
A
#
# COMPACT_ATOMS: atom_id res chain seq x y z
N MET A 1 -26.35 9.05 97.33
CA MET A 1 -24.97 8.81 96.89
C MET A 1 -24.54 9.98 96.02
N SER A 2 -23.41 10.61 96.38
CA SER A 2 -22.67 11.72 95.77
C SER A 2 -23.48 12.92 95.23
N SER A 3 -23.88 13.89 96.06
CA SER A 3 -23.12 15.06 96.56
C SER A 3 -22.73 16.11 95.48
N LYS A 4 -23.51 17.21 95.46
CA LYS A 4 -23.13 18.66 95.44
C LYS A 4 -21.93 19.07 94.56
N LEU A 5 -21.92 20.15 93.76
CA LEU A 5 -22.47 21.49 93.94
C LEU A 5 -22.29 22.26 92.61
N GLN A 6 -23.11 23.29 92.42
CA GLN A 6 -23.15 24.25 91.30
C GLN A 6 -21.89 25.12 91.17
N SER A 7 -21.73 25.76 90.01
CA SER A 7 -21.32 27.17 89.78
C SER A 7 -20.32 27.28 88.60
N THR A 8 -20.71 27.75 87.40
CA THR A 8 -20.75 29.15 86.88
C THR A 8 -19.58 29.44 85.91
N VAL A 9 -19.88 29.50 84.59
CA VAL A 9 -19.41 30.40 83.47
C VAL A 9 -17.94 30.90 83.53
N PRO A 10 -17.08 30.84 82.46
CA PRO A 10 -17.23 31.70 81.27
C PRO A 10 -16.62 31.26 79.90
N LYS A 11 -16.96 32.08 78.90
CA LYS A 11 -16.60 32.11 77.46
C LYS A 11 -15.12 32.51 77.23
N ALA A 12 -14.40 31.83 76.32
CA ALA A 12 -13.11 32.25 75.77
C ALA A 12 -12.98 31.76 74.31
N LYS A 13 -13.06 32.67 73.32
CA LYS A 13 -11.98 33.18 72.45
C LYS A 13 -11.49 32.18 71.39
N ASP A 14 -12.10 32.27 70.21
CA ASP A 14 -11.65 31.66 68.96
C ASP A 14 -10.22 32.10 68.62
N HIS A 15 -9.35 31.11 68.42
CA HIS A 15 -8.00 31.30 67.89
C HIS A 15 -8.02 31.13 66.37
N GLN A 16 -7.50 32.14 65.70
CA GLN A 16 -7.23 32.21 64.27
C GLN A 16 -5.89 31.49 64.00
N PRO A 17 -5.79 30.51 63.07
CA PRO A 17 -4.50 30.03 62.60
C PRO A 17 -4.01 30.89 61.44
N SER A 18 -2.78 31.37 61.59
CA SER A 18 -2.02 32.19 60.66
C SER A 18 -1.79 31.50 59.30
N ALA A 19 -1.70 32.33 58.26
CA ALA A 19 -1.35 31.94 56.90
C ALA A 19 0.01 31.23 56.84
N GLU A 20 0.01 29.96 56.45
CA GLU A 20 1.21 29.31 55.94
C GLU A 20 1.38 29.72 54.46
N GLU A 21 2.41 30.54 54.22
CA GLU A 21 2.96 30.80 52.90
C GLU A 21 3.28 29.46 52.21
N SER A 22 2.52 29.15 51.16
CA SER A 22 2.83 28.04 50.27
C SER A 22 4.19 28.29 49.63
N LEU A 23 5.19 27.53 50.06
CA LEU A 23 6.49 27.46 49.39
C LEU A 23 6.25 27.19 47.89
N PRO A 24 6.85 27.98 46.98
CA PRO A 24 6.67 27.72 45.56
C PRO A 24 7.25 26.34 45.22
N ALA A 25 6.51 25.59 44.41
CA ALA A 25 6.95 24.30 43.88
C ALA A 25 8.37 24.44 43.30
N PRO A 26 9.26 23.47 43.54
CA PRO A 26 10.62 23.55 43.04
C PRO A 26 10.57 23.68 41.51
N LYS A 27 11.05 24.83 41.02
CA LYS A 27 11.25 25.11 39.61
C LYS A 27 12.18 24.01 39.06
N ALA A 28 11.61 23.09 38.29
CA ALA A 28 12.32 22.01 37.63
C ALA A 28 13.20 22.57 36.50
N ASN A 29 14.32 23.20 36.87
CA ASN A 29 15.32 23.72 35.94
C ASN A 29 16.33 22.62 35.59
N ALA A 30 15.85 21.43 35.23
CA ALA A 30 16.70 20.34 34.80
C ALA A 30 16.72 20.29 33.27
N GLU A 31 17.62 21.03 32.66
CA GLU A 31 17.93 20.90 31.23
C GLU A 31 18.54 19.50 31.00
N ALA A 32 17.69 18.55 30.60
CA ALA A 32 18.14 17.29 30.02
C ALA A 32 18.43 17.53 28.54
N ILE A 33 19.63 17.21 28.08
CA ILE A 33 19.97 17.28 26.66
C ILE A 33 19.55 15.95 26.03
N HIS A 34 18.62 16.01 25.08
CA HIS A 34 18.21 14.87 24.26
C HIS A 34 18.68 15.09 22.83
N PHE A 35 19.50 14.17 22.34
CA PHE A 35 20.02 14.19 20.98
C PHE A 35 19.65 12.87 20.28
N LEU A 36 19.14 12.98 19.06
CA LEU A 36 18.77 11.87 18.20
C LEU A 36 19.36 12.10 16.83
N SER A 37 20.05 11.10 16.30
CA SER A 37 20.62 11.08 14.96
C SER A 37 20.34 9.75 14.29
N THR A 38 19.83 9.78 13.06
CA THR A 38 19.59 8.59 12.25
C THR A 38 20.07 8.87 10.84
N LEU A 39 20.97 8.02 10.34
CA LEU A 39 21.43 7.97 8.96
C LEU A 39 21.05 6.60 8.41
N GLY A 40 20.45 6.54 7.21
CA GLY A 40 20.09 5.26 6.62
C GLY A 40 20.11 5.28 5.10
N TYR A 41 20.52 4.15 4.53
CA TYR A 41 20.52 3.85 3.11
C TYR A 41 19.41 2.84 2.83
N LEU A 42 18.46 3.25 2.00
CA LEU A 42 17.27 2.47 1.67
C LEU A 42 17.28 2.10 0.19
N SER A 43 16.74 0.92 -0.13
CA SER A 43 16.39 0.57 -1.50
C SER A 43 15.15 1.32 -1.97
N TRP A 44 14.88 1.26 -3.29
CA TRP A 44 13.65 1.82 -3.88
C TRP A 44 12.35 1.23 -3.33
N LYS A 45 12.42 0.04 -2.72
CA LYS A 45 11.28 -0.63 -2.07
C LYS A 45 11.19 -0.33 -0.56
N LEU A 46 11.91 0.69 -0.07
CA LEU A 46 12.04 1.06 1.34
C LEU A 46 12.68 0.00 2.26
N HIS A 47 13.25 -1.08 1.71
CA HIS A 47 14.07 -1.99 2.51
C HIS A 47 15.36 -1.31 2.94
N VAL A 48 15.72 -1.47 4.22
CA VAL A 48 16.99 -0.99 4.76
C VAL A 48 18.17 -1.81 4.20
N MET A 49 19.17 -1.10 3.70
CA MET A 49 20.47 -1.68 3.32
C MET A 49 21.48 -1.48 4.44
N GLU A 50 21.50 -0.27 5.00
CA GLU A 50 22.33 0.09 6.14
C GLU A 50 21.66 1.23 6.91
N GLN A 51 21.76 1.23 8.24
CA GLN A 51 21.28 2.30 9.10
C GLN A 51 22.17 2.43 10.32
N HIS A 52 22.47 3.66 10.71
CA HIS A 52 23.13 4.04 11.96
C HIS A 52 22.22 5.00 12.71
N SER A 53 21.86 4.63 13.93
CA SER A 53 21.04 5.44 14.83
C SER A 53 21.75 5.64 16.16
N GLN A 54 21.67 6.85 16.69
CA GLN A 54 22.28 7.25 17.95
C GLN A 54 21.29 8.11 18.73
N GLU A 55 20.99 7.68 19.94
CA GLU A 55 20.23 8.42 20.93
C GLU A 55 21.13 8.72 22.11
N PHE A 56 21.21 9.98 22.50
CA PHE A 56 21.96 10.41 23.67
C PHE A 56 21.04 11.21 24.60
N ILE A 57 20.97 10.80 25.86
CA ILE A 57 20.18 11.44 26.89
C ILE A 57 21.11 11.79 28.04
N LYS A 58 21.34 13.09 28.24
CA LYS A 58 22.14 13.58 29.37
C LYS A 58 21.22 13.90 30.55
N PHE A 59 21.14 12.98 31.50
CA PHE A 59 20.63 13.30 32.84
C PHE A 59 21.76 13.88 33.71
N ARG A 60 21.39 14.64 34.75
CA ARG A 60 22.37 15.20 35.70
C ARG A 60 23.18 14.12 36.44
N VAL A 61 22.61 12.93 36.63
CA VAL A 61 23.20 11.87 37.46
C VAL A 61 23.90 10.80 36.62
N LEU A 62 23.32 10.37 35.50
CA LEU A 62 23.90 9.34 34.65
C LEU A 62 23.57 9.61 33.17
N PRO A 63 24.56 9.92 32.32
CA PRO A 63 24.32 10.04 30.89
C PRO A 63 24.09 8.64 30.30
N MET A 64 23.13 8.56 29.38
CA MET A 64 22.81 7.35 28.65
C MET A 64 23.03 7.59 27.15
N GLU A 65 23.72 6.67 26.49
CA GLU A 65 23.89 6.65 25.05
C GLU A 65 23.42 5.30 24.51
N ARG A 66 22.58 5.31 23.49
CA ARG A 66 22.16 4.12 22.76
C ARG A 66 22.56 4.28 21.30
N LYS A 67 23.28 3.30 20.76
CA LYS A 67 23.55 3.19 19.33
C LYS A 67 22.92 1.93 18.80
N MET A 68 22.32 2.01 17.63
CA MET A 68 21.82 0.85 16.91
C MET A 68 22.21 0.96 15.44
N THR A 69 22.90 -0.07 14.97
CA THR A 69 23.34 -0.23 13.60
C THR A 69 22.62 -1.42 12.99
N LEU A 70 22.05 -1.25 11.79
CA LEU A 70 21.44 -2.30 10.99
C LEU A 70 22.21 -2.40 9.68
N VAL A 71 22.71 -3.58 9.33
CA VAL A 71 23.42 -3.81 8.06
C VAL A 71 22.85 -5.05 7.40
N LYS A 72 22.43 -4.92 6.15
CA LYS A 72 22.00 -6.05 5.35
C LYS A 72 23.22 -6.84 4.88
N GLN A 73 23.26 -8.12 5.22
CA GLN A 73 24.29 -9.08 4.80
C GLN A 73 23.59 -10.26 4.14
N ASP A 74 23.78 -10.43 2.84
CA ASP A 74 23.09 -11.45 2.02
C ASP A 74 21.56 -11.45 2.24
N ASP A 75 21.03 -12.54 2.80
CA ASP A 75 19.61 -12.74 3.13
C ASP A 75 19.31 -12.54 4.63
N GLN A 76 20.15 -11.79 5.35
CA GLN A 76 19.93 -11.48 6.77
C GLN A 76 20.18 -10.01 7.07
N LEU A 77 19.60 -9.53 8.16
CA LEU A 77 19.84 -8.20 8.70
C LEU A 77 20.59 -8.34 10.03
N THR A 78 21.83 -7.89 10.06
CA THR A 78 22.66 -7.88 11.26
C THR A 78 22.39 -6.60 12.01
N MET A 79 21.89 -6.72 13.24
CA MET A 79 21.68 -5.61 14.16
C MET A 79 22.74 -5.62 15.25
N THR A 80 23.45 -4.51 15.41
CA THR A 80 24.35 -4.26 16.54
C THR A 80 23.76 -3.14 17.38
N ARG A 81 23.54 -3.40 18.67
CA ARG A 81 23.01 -2.45 19.64
C ARG A 81 24.04 -2.25 20.73
N SER A 82 24.41 -1.01 21.02
CA SER A 82 25.20 -0.67 22.21
C SER A 82 24.46 0.31 23.09
N VAL A 83 24.43 0.04 24.40
CA VAL A 83 23.91 0.94 25.41
C VAL A 83 25.02 1.23 26.39
N LYS A 84 25.33 2.51 26.55
CA LYS A 84 26.25 3.02 27.54
C LYS A 84 25.46 3.75 28.61
N GLU A 85 25.59 3.34 29.86
CA GLU A 85 24.99 3.98 31.02
C GLU A 85 26.10 4.28 32.03
N GLY A 86 26.50 5.55 32.14
CA GLY A 86 27.70 5.90 32.90
C GLY A 86 28.98 5.26 32.32
N GLU A 87 29.64 4.40 33.10
CA GLU A 87 30.85 3.66 32.67
C GLU A 87 30.53 2.29 32.04
N GLU A 88 29.33 1.75 32.29
CA GLU A 88 28.94 0.45 31.77
C GLU A 88 28.59 0.54 30.28
N VAL A 89 29.11 -0.39 29.48
CA VAL A 89 28.79 -0.53 28.06
C VAL A 89 28.32 -1.95 27.81
N LYS A 90 27.06 -2.08 27.39
CA LYS A 90 26.48 -3.36 26.95
C LYS A 90 26.32 -3.33 25.44
N THR A 91 26.96 -4.28 24.76
CA THR A 91 26.83 -4.45 23.31
C THR A 91 26.22 -5.81 23.00
N GLU A 92 25.20 -5.82 22.17
CA GLU A 92 24.49 -7.01 21.72
C GLU A 92 24.46 -7.03 20.19
N VAL A 93 24.70 -8.21 19.62
CA VAL A 93 24.57 -8.45 18.19
C VAL A 93 23.48 -9.48 17.99
N THR A 94 22.52 -9.18 17.12
CA THR A 94 21.44 -10.10 16.76
C THR A 94 21.33 -10.20 15.25
N PHE A 95 20.93 -11.37 14.79
CA PHE A 95 20.76 -11.65 13.37
C PHE A 95 19.27 -11.87 13.12
N ILE A 96 18.71 -11.11 12.18
CA ILE A 96 17.31 -11.19 11.80
C ILE A 96 17.26 -11.86 10.43
N PRO A 97 16.63 -13.06 10.32
CA PRO A 97 16.48 -13.74 9.04
C PRO A 97 15.69 -12.89 8.03
N GLY A 98 16.14 -12.84 6.78
CA GLY A 98 15.49 -12.06 5.71
C GLY A 98 14.02 -12.44 5.52
N SER A 99 13.69 -13.72 5.67
CA SER A 99 12.31 -14.23 5.65
C SER A 99 11.38 -13.56 6.68
N SER A 100 11.93 -13.03 7.77
CA SER A 100 11.19 -12.33 8.84
C SER A 100 11.14 -10.81 8.67
N THR A 101 11.83 -10.26 7.64
CA THR A 101 11.92 -8.82 7.38
C THR A 101 10.92 -8.32 6.33
N MET A 102 10.06 -9.19 5.80
CA MET A 102 9.07 -8.79 4.81
C MET A 102 8.08 -7.78 5.42
N GLY A 103 8.06 -6.55 4.91
CA GLY A 103 7.22 -5.47 5.45
C GLY A 103 7.82 -4.78 6.68
N PHE A 104 9.10 -5.04 6.99
CA PHE A 104 9.86 -4.32 8.01
C PHE A 104 10.17 -2.88 7.58
N ILE A 105 9.86 -1.94 8.46
CA ILE A 105 10.15 -0.52 8.31
C ILE A 105 11.15 -0.14 9.41
N SER A 106 12.39 0.14 9.00
CA SER A 106 13.43 0.67 9.89
C SER A 106 13.14 2.12 10.29
N GLU A 107 13.88 2.68 11.26
CA GLU A 107 13.70 4.09 11.67
C GLU A 107 13.91 5.07 10.50
N ALA A 108 14.91 4.85 9.66
CA ALA A 108 15.16 5.67 8.47
C ALA A 108 14.01 5.55 7.45
N ALA A 109 13.50 4.34 7.22
CA ALA A 109 12.35 4.12 6.35
C ALA A 109 11.06 4.74 6.92
N ASN A 110 10.91 4.71 8.25
CA ASN A 110 9.80 5.33 8.96
C ASN A 110 9.81 6.86 8.77
N LEU A 111 10.98 7.51 8.84
CA LEU A 111 11.07 8.94 8.53
C LEU A 111 10.56 9.24 7.12
N VAL A 112 10.94 8.45 6.12
CA VAL A 112 10.43 8.62 4.75
C VAL A 112 8.91 8.40 4.69
N LEU A 113 8.40 7.38 5.37
CA LEU A 113 6.97 7.08 5.43
C LEU A 113 6.17 8.24 6.05
N LEU A 114 6.64 8.80 7.17
CA LEU A 114 6.04 9.95 7.85
C LEU A 114 6.00 11.18 6.93
N ARG A 115 7.07 11.42 6.15
CA ARG A 115 7.10 12.51 5.15
C ARG A 115 6.02 12.34 4.09
N VAL A 116 5.82 11.11 3.60
CA VAL A 116 4.78 10.80 2.61
C VAL A 116 3.39 11.00 3.21
N MET A 117 3.15 10.57 4.45
CA MET A 117 1.87 10.78 5.15
C MET A 117 1.57 12.26 5.32
N ALA A 118 2.56 13.07 5.70
CA ALA A 118 2.43 14.51 5.84
C ALA A 118 2.16 15.21 4.50
N TRP A 119 2.90 14.85 3.46
CA TRP A 119 2.72 15.43 2.13
C TRP A 119 1.33 15.13 1.55
N ARG A 120 0.82 13.91 1.78
CA ARG A 120 -0.55 13.52 1.39
C ARG A 120 -1.61 13.96 2.39
N GLN A 121 -1.22 14.52 3.53
CA GLN A 121 -2.08 14.91 4.64
C GLN A 121 -3.06 13.80 5.07
N THR A 122 -2.61 12.56 5.03
CA THR A 122 -3.45 11.40 5.32
C THR A 122 -2.63 10.26 5.91
N VAL A 123 -3.24 9.58 6.89
CA VAL A 123 -2.73 8.32 7.45
C VAL A 123 -3.69 7.21 7.04
N PRO A 124 -3.22 6.10 6.45
CA PRO A 124 -4.08 4.96 6.11
C PRO A 124 -4.75 4.37 7.36
N SER A 125 -6.02 3.97 7.26
CA SER A 125 -6.84 3.51 8.39
C SER A 125 -6.32 2.25 9.10
N ASN A 126 -5.52 1.44 8.41
CA ASN A 126 -4.89 0.22 8.92
C ASN A 126 -3.36 0.27 8.79
N ALA A 127 -2.77 1.46 8.89
CA ALA A 127 -1.32 1.66 8.83
C ALA A 127 -0.62 0.89 9.97
N ARG A 128 -0.21 -0.34 9.67
CA ARG A 128 0.48 -1.25 10.57
C ARG A 128 1.66 -1.87 9.83
N PHE A 129 2.85 -1.75 10.40
CA PHE A 129 4.09 -2.20 9.79
C PHE A 129 4.97 -2.92 10.79
N LEU A 130 5.79 -3.86 10.33
CA LEU A 130 6.80 -4.49 11.19
C LEU A 130 7.86 -3.43 11.56
N ALA A 131 8.31 -3.46 12.81
CA ALA A 131 9.27 -2.50 13.36
C ALA A 131 10.19 -3.20 14.37
N LEU A 132 11.16 -2.45 14.92
CA LEU A 132 11.94 -2.86 16.07
C LEU A 132 11.52 -2.03 17.29
N ASP A 133 11.46 -2.67 18.45
CA ASP A 133 11.36 -1.95 19.71
C ASP A 133 12.73 -1.41 20.15
N THR A 134 12.77 -0.72 21.29
CA THR A 134 14.00 -0.13 21.84
C THR A 134 15.05 -1.15 22.28
N GLU A 135 14.67 -2.43 22.39
CA GLU A 135 15.55 -3.56 22.66
C GLU A 135 16.04 -4.22 21.37
N GLY A 136 15.55 -3.80 20.20
CA GLY A 136 15.90 -4.37 18.92
C GLY A 136 15.15 -5.67 18.60
N LYS A 137 14.01 -5.92 19.24
CA LYS A 137 13.17 -7.07 18.95
C LYS A 137 12.13 -6.72 17.89
N LEU A 138 11.90 -7.66 16.97
CA LEU A 138 10.85 -7.54 15.98
C LEU A 138 9.48 -7.44 16.67
N CYS A 139 8.73 -6.42 16.27
CA CYS A 139 7.40 -6.12 16.74
C CYS A 139 6.62 -5.41 15.62
N TYR A 140 5.55 -4.70 15.97
CA TYR A 140 4.80 -3.90 15.01
C TYR A 140 4.57 -2.48 15.52
N SER A 141 4.44 -1.56 14.57
CA SER A 141 4.05 -0.18 14.80
C SER A 141 2.70 0.11 14.15
N THR A 142 1.92 0.97 14.78
CA THR A 142 0.65 1.50 14.26
C THR A 142 0.73 3.01 14.13
N TYR A 143 0.01 3.58 13.17
CA TYR A 143 0.02 5.01 12.89
C TYR A 143 -1.40 5.57 12.95
N GLN A 144 -1.54 6.75 13.54
CA GLN A 144 -2.81 7.47 13.62
C GLN A 144 -2.59 8.95 13.26
N GLY A 145 -3.45 9.48 12.40
CA GLY A 145 -3.50 10.91 12.14
C GLY A 145 -4.24 11.62 13.28
N LEU A 146 -3.61 12.62 13.90
CA LEU A 146 -4.23 13.44 14.97
C LEU A 146 -4.77 14.78 14.43
N GLY A 147 -4.69 14.99 13.12
CA GLY A 147 -5.18 16.20 12.46
C GLY A 147 -4.10 17.27 12.33
N PHE A 148 -4.52 18.54 12.43
CA PHE A 148 -3.66 19.70 12.22
C PHE A 148 -3.58 20.56 13.46
N GLN A 149 -2.45 21.22 13.65
CA GLN A 149 -2.24 22.18 14.72
C GLN A 149 -1.36 23.33 14.22
N LYS A 150 -1.60 24.54 14.73
CA LYS A 150 -0.66 25.66 14.53
C LYS A 150 0.40 25.63 15.63
N ILE A 151 1.66 25.63 15.22
CA ILE A 151 2.81 25.73 16.12
C ILE A 151 3.66 26.94 15.76
N GLN A 152 4.41 27.44 16.73
CA GLN A 152 5.40 28.47 16.49
C GLN A 152 6.76 27.82 16.21
N VAL A 153 7.32 28.14 15.05
CA VAL A 153 8.69 27.75 14.65
C VAL A 153 9.43 29.06 14.34
N ASP A 154 10.52 29.30 15.06
CA ASP A 154 11.19 30.62 15.07
C ASP A 154 10.20 31.76 15.41
N ARG A 155 9.95 32.68 14.47
CA ARG A 155 9.00 33.80 14.62
C ARG A 155 7.72 33.61 13.81
N GLN A 156 7.53 32.45 13.18
CA GLN A 156 6.41 32.18 12.28
C GLN A 156 5.43 31.21 12.94
N GLN A 157 4.13 31.46 12.75
CA GLN A 157 3.12 30.44 13.01
C GLN A 157 2.89 29.62 11.75
N VAL A 158 3.05 28.31 11.89
CA VAL A 158 2.92 27.35 10.80
C VAL A 158 1.94 26.26 11.19
N GLU A 159 1.11 25.84 10.24
CA GLU A 159 0.25 24.68 10.41
C GLU A 159 1.04 23.39 10.14
N VAL A 160 0.87 22.41 11.01
CA VAL A 160 1.54 21.11 10.92
C VAL A 160 0.53 19.98 10.99
N PHE A 161 0.78 18.93 10.21
CA PHE A 161 0.05 17.67 10.24
C PHE A 161 0.68 16.75 11.29
N ILE A 162 -0.16 16.18 12.15
CA ILE A 162 0.31 15.38 13.29
C ILE A 162 0.04 13.90 13.02
N VAL A 163 1.11 13.11 13.12
CA VAL A 163 1.06 11.64 13.07
C VAL A 163 1.56 11.08 14.38
N GLU A 164 0.76 10.26 15.04
CA GLU A 164 1.19 9.45 16.18
C GLU A 164 1.59 8.06 15.69
N GLN A 165 2.79 7.63 16.07
CA GLN A 165 3.27 6.28 15.90
C GLN A 165 3.32 5.59 17.26
N THR A 166 2.73 4.41 17.37
CA THR A 166 2.84 3.56 18.55
C THR A 166 3.58 2.28 18.20
N VAL A 167 4.70 2.01 18.89
CA VAL A 167 5.46 0.77 18.79
C VAL A 167 5.01 -0.19 19.89
N HIS A 168 4.50 -1.35 19.50
CA HIS A 168 3.92 -2.34 20.41
C HIS A 168 4.96 -3.42 20.73
N SER A 169 5.78 -3.20 21.76
CA SER A 169 6.75 -4.21 22.21
C SER A 169 6.04 -5.48 22.71
N VAL A 170 6.66 -6.64 22.48
CA VAL A 170 6.11 -7.94 22.88
C VAL A 170 6.14 -8.15 24.39
N LYS A 171 7.16 -7.60 25.07
CA LYS A 171 7.37 -7.76 26.53
C LYS A 171 7.27 -6.44 27.30
N GLY A 172 7.20 -5.32 26.60
CA GLY A 172 7.17 -3.98 27.17
C GLY A 172 5.82 -3.28 27.03
N ILE A 173 5.75 -2.08 27.61
CA ILE A 173 4.62 -1.16 27.43
C ILE A 173 4.74 -0.54 26.02
N PRO A 174 3.63 -0.34 25.29
CA PRO A 174 3.67 0.38 24.02
C PRO A 174 4.30 1.77 24.18
N ASN A 175 5.17 2.14 23.25
CA ASN A 175 5.80 3.45 23.22
C ASN A 175 5.20 4.28 22.08
N SER A 176 4.60 5.42 22.41
CA SER A 176 4.00 6.33 21.43
C SER A 176 4.85 7.59 21.23
N CYS A 177 5.02 7.97 19.97
CA CYS A 177 5.71 9.19 19.56
C CYS A 177 4.84 9.98 18.58
N GLN A 178 4.69 11.28 18.83
CA GLN A 178 3.99 12.20 17.94
C GLN A 178 4.99 12.98 17.09
N PHE A 179 4.75 13.00 15.79
CA PHE A 179 5.53 13.69 14.78
C PHE A 179 4.67 14.80 14.18
N TYR A 180 5.16 16.03 14.26
CA TYR A 180 4.52 17.22 13.75
C TYR A 180 5.26 17.61 12.48
N LEU A 181 4.60 17.44 11.34
CA LEU A 181 5.23 17.56 10.03
C LEU A 181 4.66 18.77 9.27
N LEU A 182 5.53 19.50 8.59
CA LEU A 182 5.18 20.57 7.66
C LEU A 182 4.53 19.98 6.39
N SER A 183 3.88 20.85 5.60
CA SER A 183 3.15 20.45 4.39
C SER A 183 4.00 19.75 3.32
N ASP A 184 5.31 19.98 3.31
CA ASP A 184 6.27 19.35 2.41
C ASP A 184 6.98 18.11 3.01
N GLY A 185 6.53 17.71 4.22
CA GLY A 185 7.02 16.56 4.95
C GLY A 185 8.18 16.85 5.91
N HIS A 186 8.74 18.06 6.01
CA HIS A 186 9.76 18.31 7.03
C HIS A 186 9.24 18.07 8.45
N LEU A 187 10.04 17.43 9.31
CA LEU A 187 9.71 17.23 10.71
C LEU A 187 9.99 18.52 11.49
N ALA A 188 8.95 19.14 12.06
CA ALA A 188 9.06 20.36 12.84
C ALA A 188 9.16 20.07 14.35
N LYS A 189 8.41 19.09 14.87
CA LYS A 189 8.42 18.74 16.30
C LYS A 189 8.26 17.23 16.49
N ARG A 190 8.96 16.68 17.48
CA ARG A 190 8.81 15.28 17.94
C ARG A 190 8.57 15.26 19.44
N ILE A 191 7.54 14.55 19.87
CA ILE A 191 7.19 14.37 21.29
C ILE A 191 7.10 12.88 21.58
N GLN A 192 7.77 12.41 22.63
CA GLN A 192 7.53 11.07 23.16
C GLN A 192 6.46 11.15 24.24
N VAL A 193 5.38 10.38 24.08
CA VAL A 193 4.27 10.37 25.04
C VAL A 193 4.79 9.86 26.39
N GLY A 194 4.47 10.60 27.45
CA GLY A 194 4.95 10.31 28.81
C GLY A 194 6.32 10.90 29.15
N SER A 195 7.04 11.49 28.19
CA SER A 195 8.27 12.25 28.46
C SER A 195 7.97 13.75 28.59
N PRO A 196 8.58 14.46 29.54
CA PRO A 196 8.45 15.92 29.64
C PRO A 196 9.22 16.66 28.55
N GLY A 197 10.17 16.00 27.87
CA GLY A 197 11.01 16.58 26.83
C GLY A 197 10.43 16.41 25.42
N TYR A 198 10.75 17.36 24.53
CA TYR A 198 10.43 17.27 23.10
C TYR A 198 11.56 17.87 22.26
N CYS A 199 11.64 17.46 21.00
CA CYS A 199 12.51 18.08 20.01
C CYS A 199 11.68 19.02 19.15
N LEU A 200 12.18 20.24 18.90
CA LEU A 200 11.55 21.24 18.04
C LEU A 200 12.62 21.84 17.12
N VAL A 201 12.28 22.02 15.84
CA VAL A 201 13.14 22.72 14.90
C VAL A 201 13.22 24.19 15.29
N THR A 202 14.43 24.72 15.38
CA THR A 202 14.66 26.09 15.86
C THR A 202 14.51 27.14 14.77
N GLN A 203 14.70 26.74 13.52
CA GLN A 203 14.62 27.60 12.34
C GLN A 203 13.71 26.98 11.30
N MET A 204 13.01 27.82 10.54
CA MET A 204 12.13 27.35 9.48
C MET A 204 12.98 26.74 8.33
N PRO A 205 12.74 25.47 7.94
CA PRO A 205 13.42 24.91 6.78
C PRO A 205 12.95 25.57 5.48
N ILE A 206 13.79 25.50 4.46
CA ILE A 206 13.40 25.90 3.10
C ILE A 206 12.35 24.89 2.62
N LEU A 207 11.11 25.36 2.50
CA LEU A 207 10.02 24.52 2.04
C LEU A 207 10.25 24.11 0.59
N ARG A 208 10.03 22.84 0.29
CA ARG A 208 10.05 22.37 -1.10
C ARG A 208 8.84 22.94 -1.84
N GLU A 209 9.09 23.53 -2.99
CA GLU A 209 8.04 23.79 -3.96
C GLU A 209 7.40 22.46 -4.36
N LYS A 210 6.08 22.47 -4.56
CA LYS A 210 5.35 21.28 -4.96
C LYS A 210 5.76 20.95 -6.38
N ASP A 211 6.59 19.91 -6.54
CA ASP A 211 6.94 19.38 -7.86
C ASP A 211 5.64 19.10 -8.62
N GLU A 212 5.33 19.91 -9.64
CA GLU A 212 4.23 19.66 -10.55
C GLU A 212 4.57 18.38 -11.31
N ILE A 213 3.91 17.27 -10.97
CA ILE A 213 4.08 16.02 -11.69
C ILE A 213 3.62 16.28 -13.11
N GLU A 214 4.56 16.43 -14.04
CA GLU A 214 4.25 16.56 -15.45
C GLU A 214 3.31 15.41 -15.83
N PRO A 215 2.16 15.71 -16.46
CA PRO A 215 1.23 14.68 -16.86
C PRO A 215 1.98 13.67 -17.73
N ARG A 216 1.77 12.37 -17.47
CA ARG A 216 2.39 11.32 -18.30
C ARG A 216 2.12 11.63 -19.77
N PRO A 217 3.14 11.64 -20.63
CA PRO A 217 2.94 11.92 -22.04
C PRO A 217 1.92 10.91 -22.58
N VAL A 218 0.79 11.42 -23.04
CA VAL A 218 -0.24 10.62 -23.69
C VAL A 218 0.24 10.45 -25.13
N PHE A 219 0.95 9.35 -25.40
CA PHE A 219 1.26 8.98 -26.78
C PHE A 219 -0.05 8.58 -27.46
N GLU A 220 -0.47 9.34 -28.46
CA GLU A 220 -1.56 8.93 -29.33
C GLU A 220 -1.21 7.57 -29.95
N LYS A 221 -2.16 6.62 -29.93
CA LYS A 221 -1.98 5.34 -30.61
C LYS A 221 -1.88 5.63 -32.11
N LYS A 222 -0.68 5.54 -32.66
CA LYS A 222 -0.48 5.61 -34.12
C LYS A 222 -1.28 4.48 -34.79
N PRO A 223 -2.03 4.77 -35.87
CA PRO A 223 -2.68 3.72 -36.67
C PRO A 223 -1.63 2.70 -37.12
N LEU A 224 -1.92 1.41 -36.91
CA LEU A 224 -1.04 0.33 -37.36
C LEU A 224 -1.22 0.14 -38.87
N VAL A 225 -0.40 0.80 -39.67
CA VAL A 225 -0.30 0.57 -41.12
C VAL A 225 0.68 -0.57 -41.35
N TRP A 226 0.22 -1.79 -41.10
CA TRP A 226 1.05 -2.99 -41.14
C TRP A 226 1.53 -3.32 -42.56
N GLU A 227 0.85 -2.81 -43.58
CA GLU A 227 1.21 -2.97 -45.00
C GLU A 227 2.50 -2.25 -45.38
N GLU A 228 2.84 -1.15 -44.68
CA GLU A 228 4.06 -0.37 -44.90
C GLU A 228 5.23 -0.86 -44.02
N ASP A 229 4.92 -1.58 -42.94
CA ASP A 229 5.91 -2.17 -42.05
C ASP A 229 6.45 -3.47 -42.67
N MET A 230 7.73 -3.44 -43.05
CA MET A 230 8.39 -4.55 -43.74
C MET A 230 8.37 -5.85 -42.92
N GLU A 231 8.51 -5.77 -41.58
CA GLU A 231 8.49 -6.96 -40.73
C GLU A 231 7.08 -7.54 -40.60
N LEU A 232 6.07 -6.67 -40.39
CA LEU A 232 4.68 -7.10 -40.27
C LEU A 232 4.15 -7.65 -41.59
N TYR A 233 4.49 -7.02 -42.71
CA TYR A 233 4.14 -7.50 -44.03
C TYR A 233 4.76 -8.88 -44.31
N SER A 234 6.04 -9.08 -43.97
CA SER A 234 6.68 -10.39 -44.09
C SER A 234 5.94 -11.46 -43.30
N ARG A 235 5.62 -11.20 -42.02
CA ARG A 235 4.87 -12.14 -41.18
C ARG A 235 3.49 -12.46 -41.74
N PHE A 236 2.81 -11.47 -42.31
CA PHE A 236 1.52 -11.67 -42.96
C PHE A 236 1.63 -12.58 -44.17
N VAL A 237 2.60 -12.34 -45.06
CA VAL A 237 2.82 -13.15 -46.27
C VAL A 237 3.15 -14.59 -45.90
N ASP A 238 4.06 -14.79 -44.95
CA ASP A 238 4.45 -16.12 -44.47
C ASP A 238 3.24 -16.88 -43.93
N ARG A 239 2.45 -16.24 -43.04
CA ARG A 239 1.27 -16.85 -42.45
C ARG A 239 0.18 -17.15 -43.49
N LYS A 240 0.01 -16.26 -44.47
CA LYS A 240 -0.94 -16.45 -45.58
C LYS A 240 -0.56 -17.65 -46.44
N GLU A 241 0.72 -17.81 -46.76
CA GLU A 241 1.18 -18.96 -47.53
C GLU A 241 1.08 -20.27 -46.74
N GLU A 242 1.46 -20.26 -45.46
CA GLU A 242 1.31 -21.42 -44.57
C GLU A 242 -0.16 -21.89 -44.52
N LEU A 243 -1.10 -20.96 -44.33
CA LEU A 243 -2.52 -21.27 -44.34
C LEU A 243 -2.96 -21.81 -45.70
N ARG A 244 -2.54 -21.19 -46.82
CA ARG A 244 -2.87 -21.67 -48.17
C ARG A 244 -2.42 -23.12 -48.38
N LEU A 245 -1.18 -23.44 -47.98
CA LEU A 245 -0.63 -24.79 -48.08
C LEU A 245 -1.43 -25.77 -47.22
N SER A 246 -1.73 -25.40 -45.97
CA SER A 246 -2.54 -26.21 -45.06
C SER A 246 -3.93 -26.53 -45.64
N HIS A 247 -4.65 -25.53 -46.15
CA HIS A 247 -5.96 -25.72 -46.79
C HIS A 247 -5.88 -26.62 -48.03
N SER A 248 -4.86 -26.40 -48.88
CA SER A 248 -4.66 -27.22 -50.08
C SER A 248 -4.31 -28.67 -49.75
N SER A 249 -3.60 -28.90 -48.64
CA SER A 249 -3.26 -30.23 -48.15
C SER A 249 -4.49 -30.92 -47.59
N TYR A 250 -5.30 -30.21 -46.78
CA TYR A 250 -6.56 -30.70 -46.24
C TYR A 250 -7.51 -31.17 -47.35
N LEU A 251 -7.73 -30.35 -48.38
CA LEU A 251 -8.60 -30.72 -49.50
C LEU A 251 -8.07 -31.91 -50.31
N ARG A 252 -6.73 -32.06 -50.44
CA ARG A 252 -6.13 -33.24 -51.09
C ARG A 252 -6.31 -34.51 -50.27
N GLN A 253 -6.24 -34.41 -48.95
CA GLN A 253 -6.41 -35.55 -48.04
C GLN A 253 -7.88 -35.97 -47.89
N HIS A 254 -8.82 -35.08 -48.19
CA HIS A 254 -10.25 -35.28 -48.04
C HIS A 254 -11.00 -35.10 -49.38
N PRO A 255 -10.85 -36.02 -50.36
CA PRO A 255 -11.57 -35.96 -51.63
C PRO A 255 -13.10 -36.00 -51.45
N GLU A 256 -13.58 -36.58 -50.35
CA GLU A 256 -14.99 -36.59 -49.96
C GLU A 256 -15.55 -35.18 -49.76
N ALA A 257 -14.74 -34.22 -49.29
CA ALA A 257 -15.19 -32.84 -49.14
C ALA A 257 -15.46 -32.18 -50.50
N GLN A 258 -14.60 -32.44 -51.49
CA GLN A 258 -14.80 -31.94 -52.85
C GLN A 258 -16.02 -32.58 -53.53
N ALA A 259 -16.20 -33.90 -53.36
CA ALA A 259 -17.38 -34.60 -53.86
C ALA A 259 -18.67 -34.05 -53.23
N LEU A 260 -18.68 -33.87 -51.91
CA LEU A 260 -19.81 -33.33 -51.15
C LEU A 260 -20.23 -31.93 -51.64
N ILE A 261 -19.28 -31.04 -51.88
CA ILE A 261 -19.57 -29.70 -52.43
C ILE A 261 -20.04 -29.79 -53.88
N SER A 262 -19.46 -30.69 -54.68
CA SER A 262 -19.85 -30.85 -56.09
C SER A 262 -21.28 -31.37 -56.22
N ASP A 263 -21.65 -32.36 -55.42
CA ASP A 263 -23.00 -32.90 -55.35
C ASP A 263 -24.00 -31.85 -54.86
N PHE A 264 -23.63 -31.05 -53.85
CA PHE A 264 -24.44 -29.93 -53.40
C PHE A 264 -24.72 -28.94 -54.55
N LEU A 265 -23.68 -28.51 -55.26
CA LEU A 265 -23.79 -27.58 -56.38
C LEU A 265 -24.64 -28.15 -57.51
N LEU A 266 -24.49 -29.45 -57.80
CA LEU A 266 -25.33 -30.13 -58.79
C LEU A 266 -26.81 -30.10 -58.38
N PHE A 267 -27.13 -30.45 -57.13
CA PHE A 267 -28.52 -30.39 -56.67
C PHE A 267 -29.07 -28.97 -56.60
N LEU A 268 -28.22 -28.00 -56.27
CA LEU A 268 -28.59 -26.58 -56.24
C LEU A 268 -28.98 -26.11 -57.65
N LEU A 269 -28.19 -26.46 -58.66
CA LEU A 269 -28.44 -26.10 -60.06
C LEU A 269 -29.66 -26.83 -60.65
N LEU A 270 -29.87 -28.10 -60.29
CA LEU A 270 -31.00 -28.88 -60.79
C LEU A 270 -32.34 -28.49 -60.17
N ARG A 271 -32.35 -28.18 -58.86
CA ARG A 271 -33.60 -27.88 -58.14
C ARG A 271 -33.93 -26.39 -58.11
N GLN A 272 -32.92 -25.53 -58.30
CA GLN A 272 -33.02 -24.07 -58.28
C GLN A 272 -33.97 -23.54 -57.18
N PRO A 273 -33.72 -23.87 -55.90
CA PRO A 273 -34.59 -23.46 -54.81
C PRO A 273 -34.56 -21.95 -54.61
N GLU A 274 -35.69 -21.36 -54.22
CA GLU A 274 -35.78 -19.93 -53.91
C GLU A 274 -34.96 -19.55 -52.66
N ASP A 275 -34.80 -20.47 -51.70
CA ASP A 275 -33.99 -20.29 -50.50
C ASP A 275 -32.79 -21.24 -50.46
N VAL A 276 -31.65 -20.75 -50.95
CA VAL A 276 -30.37 -21.47 -51.02
C VAL A 276 -29.81 -21.80 -49.63
N VAL A 277 -30.05 -20.95 -48.62
CA VAL A 277 -29.44 -21.09 -47.29
C VAL A 277 -30.12 -22.23 -46.53
N THR A 278 -31.45 -22.28 -46.57
CA THR A 278 -32.22 -23.39 -45.98
C THR A 278 -31.91 -24.70 -46.69
N PHE A 279 -31.83 -24.67 -48.02
CA PHE A 279 -31.46 -25.83 -48.81
C PHE A 279 -30.05 -26.36 -48.45
N ALA A 280 -29.07 -25.48 -48.25
CA ALA A 280 -27.73 -25.85 -47.80
C ALA A 280 -27.76 -26.50 -46.41
N ALA A 281 -28.50 -25.92 -45.46
CA ALA A 281 -28.59 -26.48 -44.11
C ALA A 281 -29.21 -27.88 -44.10
N GLU A 282 -30.24 -28.13 -44.92
CA GLU A 282 -30.83 -29.46 -45.08
C GLU A 282 -29.90 -30.44 -45.78
N TYR A 283 -29.18 -29.99 -46.81
CA TYR A 283 -28.23 -30.82 -47.55
C TYR A 283 -27.03 -31.25 -46.69
N PHE A 284 -26.41 -30.30 -45.96
CA PHE A 284 -25.23 -30.58 -45.14
C PHE A 284 -25.55 -31.14 -43.75
N GLY A 285 -26.79 -30.96 -43.26
CA GLY A 285 -27.24 -31.40 -41.94
C GLY A 285 -26.93 -32.86 -41.59
N PRO A 286 -27.15 -33.84 -42.48
CA PRO A 286 -26.85 -35.26 -42.24
C PRO A 286 -25.36 -35.57 -42.01
N PHE A 287 -24.45 -34.71 -42.46
CA PHE A 287 -23.00 -34.90 -42.34
C PHE A 287 -22.43 -34.35 -41.02
N ALA A 288 -23.26 -33.68 -40.21
CA ALA A 288 -22.85 -33.17 -38.91
C ALA A 288 -22.65 -34.32 -37.90
N LYS A 289 -21.54 -34.28 -37.14
CA LYS A 289 -21.15 -35.34 -36.17
C LYS A 289 -22.15 -35.61 -35.03
N ARG A 290 -23.24 -34.83 -34.92
CA ARG A 290 -24.31 -34.99 -33.91
C ARG A 290 -25.67 -34.77 -34.55
N HIS A 291 -26.24 -35.81 -35.18
CA HIS A 291 -27.63 -35.78 -35.61
C HIS A 291 -28.35 -37.11 -35.40
N PRO A 292 -29.61 -37.12 -34.92
CA PRO A 292 -30.47 -38.29 -34.96
C PRO A 292 -30.91 -38.59 -36.41
N PRO A 293 -31.26 -39.86 -36.73
CA PRO A 293 -31.54 -40.29 -38.10
C PRO A 293 -32.71 -39.52 -38.71
N THR A 294 -32.52 -39.03 -39.95
CA THR A 294 -33.52 -38.25 -40.69
C THR A 294 -34.17 -39.12 -41.79
N PRO A 295 -35.49 -39.07 -42.03
CA PRO A 295 -36.18 -39.91 -43.02
C PRO A 295 -35.76 -39.64 -44.47
N ALA A 296 -35.75 -40.70 -45.28
CA ALA A 296 -35.07 -40.78 -46.58
C ALA A 296 -35.66 -39.96 -47.75
N LEU A 297 -36.85 -39.35 -47.61
CA LEU A 297 -37.45 -38.54 -48.68
C LEU A 297 -38.18 -37.32 -48.08
N ARG A 298 -37.75 -36.11 -48.45
CA ARG A 298 -38.37 -34.84 -48.02
C ARG A 298 -38.53 -33.86 -49.20
N SER A 299 -39.61 -33.08 -49.13
CA SER A 299 -40.02 -32.05 -50.10
C SER A 299 -39.04 -30.87 -50.16
N SER A 300 -38.88 -30.29 -51.35
CA SER A 300 -38.04 -29.11 -51.63
C SER A 300 -38.63 -27.77 -51.16
N HIS A 301 -39.86 -27.74 -50.63
CA HIS A 301 -40.59 -26.50 -50.30
C HIS A 301 -40.92 -26.39 -48.80
N ARG A 302 -39.92 -26.58 -47.92
CA ARG A 302 -40.13 -26.41 -46.48
C ARG A 302 -39.72 -25.00 -46.01
N PRO A 303 -40.48 -24.38 -45.09
CA PRO A 303 -40.09 -23.12 -44.47
C PRO A 303 -38.77 -23.24 -43.71
N SER A 304 -37.90 -22.23 -43.84
CA SER A 304 -36.60 -22.17 -43.16
C SER A 304 -36.73 -22.27 -41.64
N PRO A 305 -35.97 -23.14 -40.96
CA PRO A 305 -35.86 -23.11 -39.49
C PRO A 305 -35.02 -21.91 -38.99
N PHE A 306 -34.41 -21.15 -39.89
CA PHE A 306 -33.59 -19.97 -39.57
C PHE A 306 -34.28 -18.64 -39.87
N ARG A 307 -35.49 -18.66 -40.47
CA ARG A 307 -36.37 -17.49 -40.55
C ARG A 307 -37.49 -17.63 -39.53
N SER A 308 -37.63 -16.64 -38.65
CA SER A 308 -38.90 -16.42 -37.97
C SER A 308 -39.96 -16.07 -39.02
N LEU A 309 -41.10 -16.77 -39.00
CA LEU A 309 -42.27 -16.45 -39.82
C LEU A 309 -42.59 -14.96 -39.68
N ASP A 310 -42.42 -14.20 -40.76
CA ASP A 310 -42.90 -12.83 -40.84
C ASP A 310 -44.44 -12.92 -40.93
N PRO A 311 -45.23 -12.24 -40.08
CA PRO A 311 -46.69 -12.41 -40.02
C PRO A 311 -47.46 -11.99 -41.29
N ARG A 312 -46.77 -11.62 -42.38
CA ARG A 312 -47.36 -11.30 -43.69
C ARG A 312 -47.50 -12.51 -44.62
N ASP A 313 -46.84 -13.62 -44.35
CA ASP A 313 -46.93 -14.84 -45.19
C ASP A 313 -48.12 -15.75 -44.81
N LEU A 314 -49.01 -15.29 -43.92
CA LEU A 314 -50.21 -16.02 -43.46
C LEU A 314 -51.48 -15.72 -44.25
N PHE A 315 -51.39 -14.86 -45.27
CA PHE A 315 -52.50 -14.52 -46.15
C PHE A 315 -52.10 -14.59 -47.62
N HIS A 316 -51.80 -15.80 -48.09
CA HIS A 316 -52.07 -16.22 -49.46
C HIS A 316 -52.26 -17.74 -49.51
#